data_AF-A0A4Q7MPL4-F1
#
_entry.id   AF-A0A4Q7MPL4-F1
#
_cell.length_a   1.000
_cell.length_b   1.000
_cell.length_c   1.000
_cell.angle_alpha   90.00
_cell.angle_beta   90.00
_cell.angle_gamma   90.00
#
_symmetry.space_group_name_H-M   'P 1'
#
loop_
_entity.id
_entity.type
_entity.pdbx_description
1 polymer ?
#
loop_
_entity_poly.entity_id
_entity_poly.type
_entity_poly.pdbx_seq_one_letter_code
_entity_poly.pdbx_strand_id
1 'polypeptide(L)'
;MSLKTAIDDWRDSYDETIIDTQHDPAYIGSVKATNGNIYEGIAIYQTGNKIYDFNVYAGQGVDHVNAINGGGKFVVESTGGFSWDTAVATPPSTPGGYDGTYNFVTSGSLNKLSLGYTPSGDNNPSPDAATLTAFNTSYPLLVVNGFNIAVDYAATLFGSGYNGNTAISVSATASDGTVLSSILANASLYENATLNSAVLYSLAFDNTGVQAFEWVLDKYLESKGSDITDSWADIQTALSGTGVSISYYDYAPSSAVAADAYAVAAAEVESDLLLAA
;
A
#
# COMPACT_ATOMS: atom_id res chain seq x y z
N MET A 1 15.76 -6.81 -15.87
CA MET A 1 14.55 -6.73 -15.03
C MET A 1 14.44 -5.30 -14.55
N SER A 2 13.27 -4.69 -14.69
CA SER A 2 12.97 -3.36 -14.14
C SER A 2 12.08 -3.49 -12.90
N LEU A 3 11.84 -2.38 -12.21
CA LEU A 3 10.89 -2.33 -11.11
C LEU A 3 9.47 -2.72 -11.57
N LYS A 4 9.06 -2.25 -12.76
CA LYS A 4 7.80 -2.62 -13.41
C LYS A 4 7.63 -4.13 -13.52
N THR A 5 8.63 -4.84 -14.05
CA THR A 5 8.57 -6.30 -14.18
C THR A 5 8.44 -6.99 -12.82
N ALA A 6 9.17 -6.53 -11.81
CA ALA A 6 9.07 -7.12 -10.47
C ALA A 6 7.69 -6.90 -9.82
N ILE A 7 7.08 -5.74 -10.05
CA ILE A 7 5.71 -5.43 -9.62
C ILE A 7 4.69 -6.29 -10.37
N ASP A 8 4.83 -6.42 -11.69
CA ASP A 8 3.93 -7.23 -12.52
C ASP A 8 3.99 -8.71 -12.11
N ASP A 9 5.18 -9.29 -11.94
CA ASP A 9 5.36 -10.68 -11.50
C ASP A 9 4.71 -10.94 -10.13
N TRP A 10 4.85 -9.99 -9.19
CA TRP A 10 4.21 -10.06 -7.88
C TRP A 10 2.69 -10.01 -7.99
N ARG A 11 2.17 -9.05 -8.76
CA ARG A 11 0.74 -8.83 -8.95
C ARG A 11 0.06 -10.03 -9.59
N ASP A 12 0.65 -10.58 -10.65
CA ASP A 12 0.15 -11.78 -11.34
C ASP A 12 0.09 -13.01 -10.41
N SER A 13 0.81 -12.97 -9.29
CA SER A 13 0.80 -14.02 -8.26
C SER A 13 -0.15 -13.74 -7.10
N TYR A 14 -0.73 -12.53 -7.00
CA TYR A 14 -1.65 -12.15 -5.92
C TYR A 14 -3.09 -12.56 -6.29
N ASP A 15 -3.60 -13.63 -5.71
CA ASP A 15 -4.99 -14.06 -5.93
C ASP A 15 -5.97 -13.26 -5.06
N GLU A 16 -6.74 -12.38 -5.70
CA GLU A 16 -7.80 -11.59 -5.06
C GLU A 16 -9.22 -12.13 -5.32
N THR A 17 -9.37 -13.27 -5.98
CA THR A 17 -10.66 -13.76 -6.51
C THR A 17 -11.75 -13.82 -5.43
N ILE A 18 -11.40 -14.24 -4.21
CA ILE A 18 -12.36 -14.36 -3.11
C ILE A 18 -12.76 -12.99 -2.55
N ILE A 19 -11.82 -12.03 -2.53
CA ILE A 19 -12.09 -10.64 -2.13
C ILE A 19 -13.08 -10.01 -3.13
N ASP A 20 -12.83 -10.18 -4.43
CA ASP A 20 -13.65 -9.58 -5.49
C ASP A 20 -15.04 -10.23 -5.60
N THR A 21 -15.13 -11.57 -5.55
CA THR A 21 -16.38 -12.28 -5.80
C THR A 21 -17.28 -12.48 -4.57
N GLN A 22 -16.69 -12.57 -3.38
CA GLN A 22 -17.44 -12.88 -2.14
C GLN A 22 -17.43 -11.73 -1.13
N HIS A 23 -16.57 -10.72 -1.33
CA HIS A 23 -16.37 -9.62 -0.38
C HIS A 23 -16.14 -10.13 1.05
N ASP A 24 -15.38 -11.23 1.20
CA ASP A 24 -15.09 -11.84 2.48
C ASP A 24 -13.99 -11.05 3.21
N PRO A 25 -14.27 -10.43 4.36
CA PRO A 25 -13.27 -9.67 5.09
C PRO A 25 -12.05 -10.46 5.52
N ALA A 26 -12.16 -11.79 5.69
CA ALA A 26 -11.07 -12.66 6.14
C ALA A 26 -9.83 -12.58 5.23
N TYR A 27 -10.01 -12.19 3.97
CA TYR A 27 -8.98 -12.17 2.92
C TYR A 27 -8.31 -10.81 2.73
N ILE A 28 -8.79 -9.76 3.40
CA ILE A 28 -8.27 -8.39 3.21
C ILE A 28 -6.85 -8.27 3.79
N GLY A 29 -6.59 -8.97 4.89
CA GLY A 29 -5.30 -8.98 5.54
C GLY A 29 -5.38 -8.95 7.05
N SER A 30 -4.21 -8.74 7.66
CA SER A 30 -3.98 -8.74 9.09
C SER A 30 -3.20 -7.49 9.49
N VAL A 31 -3.50 -6.95 10.67
CA VAL A 31 -2.71 -5.85 11.26
C VAL A 31 -2.07 -6.26 12.56
N LYS A 32 -0.88 -5.74 12.80
CA LYS A 32 -0.32 -5.57 14.14
C LYS A 32 -0.61 -4.15 14.59
N ALA A 33 -1.53 -4.02 15.54
CA ALA A 33 -1.91 -2.74 16.09
C ALA A 33 -0.76 -2.06 16.84
N THR A 34 -0.87 -0.75 17.05
CA THR A 34 0.09 0.07 17.83
C THR A 34 0.29 -0.45 19.26
N ASN A 35 -0.72 -1.14 19.82
CA ASN A 35 -0.65 -1.78 21.14
C ASN A 35 -0.02 -3.20 21.11
N GLY A 36 0.40 -3.69 19.95
CA GLY A 36 1.04 -4.99 19.76
C GLY A 36 0.08 -6.17 19.52
N ASN A 37 -1.23 -5.98 19.65
CA ASN A 37 -2.21 -7.02 19.33
C ASN A 37 -2.30 -7.25 17.81
N ILE A 38 -2.65 -8.47 17.43
CA ILE A 38 -2.82 -8.85 16.03
C ILE A 38 -4.30 -9.13 15.76
N TYR A 39 -4.79 -8.59 14.65
CA TYR A 39 -6.18 -8.75 14.20
C TYR A 39 -6.18 -9.20 12.74
N GLU A 40 -6.96 -10.21 12.43
CA GLU A 40 -7.12 -10.81 11.10
C GLU A 40 -8.48 -10.41 10.51
N GLY A 41 -8.58 -10.34 9.18
CA GLY A 41 -9.85 -10.23 8.47
C GLY A 41 -10.58 -8.89 8.60
N ILE A 42 -9.85 -7.78 8.56
CA ILE A 42 -10.42 -6.47 8.87
C ILE A 42 -11.12 -5.88 7.65
N ALA A 43 -12.43 -5.65 7.76
CA ALA A 43 -13.28 -5.09 6.70
C ALA A 43 -13.09 -3.57 6.50
N ILE A 44 -11.99 -3.15 5.85
CA ILE A 44 -11.59 -1.74 5.62
C ILE A 44 -12.59 -0.90 4.78
N TYR A 45 -13.52 -1.53 4.06
CA TYR A 45 -14.43 -0.88 3.11
C TYR A 45 -15.90 -0.82 3.52
N GLN A 46 -16.23 -1.36 4.69
CA GLN A 46 -17.59 -1.30 5.20
C GLN A 46 -17.71 -0.13 6.17
N THR A 47 -18.83 0.59 6.10
CA THR A 47 -19.10 1.67 7.04
C THR A 47 -19.18 1.18 8.47
N GLY A 48 -18.64 1.99 9.38
CA GLY A 48 -18.63 1.66 10.80
C GLY A 48 -17.53 0.68 11.22
N ASN A 49 -16.79 0.11 10.26
CA ASN A 49 -15.56 -0.62 10.55
C ASN A 49 -14.38 0.36 10.51
N LYS A 50 -13.64 0.36 11.61
CA LYS A 50 -12.35 1.06 11.74
C LYS A 50 -11.26 0.00 11.67
N ILE A 51 -10.19 0.26 10.92
CA ILE A 51 -9.00 -0.55 11.13
C ILE A 51 -8.46 -0.22 12.52
N TYR A 52 -7.88 -1.21 13.19
CA TYR A 52 -7.09 -0.89 14.38
C TYR A 52 -5.87 -0.10 13.92
N ASP A 53 -5.61 1.03 14.58
CA ASP A 53 -4.37 1.78 14.36
C ASP A 53 -3.18 0.81 14.40
N PHE A 54 -2.35 0.82 13.36
CA PHE A 54 -1.40 -0.26 13.12
C PHE A 54 0.03 0.23 12.88
N ASN A 55 0.97 -0.61 13.27
CA ASN A 55 2.38 -0.48 12.88
C ASN A 55 2.71 -1.40 11.71
N VAL A 56 1.93 -2.46 11.49
CA VAL A 56 2.07 -3.38 10.36
C VAL A 56 0.69 -3.70 9.81
N TYR A 57 0.54 -3.64 8.50
CA TYR A 57 -0.59 -4.18 7.77
C TYR A 57 -0.06 -5.08 6.65
N ALA A 58 -0.57 -6.31 6.58
CA ALA A 58 -0.12 -7.29 5.60
C ALA A 58 -1.31 -8.04 5.01
N GLY A 59 -1.27 -8.27 3.70
CA GLY A 59 -2.23 -9.08 2.97
C GLY A 59 -1.52 -10.13 2.14
N GLN A 60 -2.24 -11.21 1.81
CA GLN A 60 -1.73 -12.27 0.96
C GLN A 60 -2.85 -12.82 0.08
N GLY A 61 -2.57 -12.98 -1.21
CA GLY A 61 -3.50 -13.56 -2.18
C GLY A 61 -3.10 -15.00 -2.46
N VAL A 62 -3.57 -15.95 -1.65
CA VAL A 62 -3.24 -17.38 -1.79
C VAL A 62 -4.24 -18.06 -2.73
N ASP A 63 -3.76 -18.76 -3.76
CA ASP A 63 -4.61 -19.65 -4.57
C ASP A 63 -5.05 -20.86 -3.71
N HIS A 64 -6.27 -20.82 -3.19
CA HIS A 64 -6.82 -21.90 -2.36
C HIS A 64 -7.18 -23.17 -3.14
N VAL A 65 -7.15 -23.13 -4.48
CA VAL A 65 -7.30 -24.31 -5.34
C VAL A 65 -5.96 -25.04 -5.51
N ASN A 66 -4.83 -24.32 -5.57
CA ASN A 66 -3.48 -24.88 -5.70
C ASN A 66 -2.47 -24.34 -4.65
N ALA A 67 -2.87 -24.33 -3.38
CA ALA A 67 -2.16 -23.66 -2.26
C ALA A 67 -0.67 -24.03 -2.05
N ILE A 68 -0.17 -25.07 -2.71
CA ILE A 68 1.21 -25.57 -2.57
C ILE A 68 2.27 -24.50 -2.91
N ASN A 69 1.95 -23.52 -3.75
CA ASN A 69 2.90 -22.48 -4.16
C ASN A 69 2.76 -21.15 -3.38
N GLY A 70 1.78 -21.03 -2.49
CA GLY A 70 1.40 -19.74 -1.90
C GLY A 70 0.94 -18.74 -2.97
N GLY A 71 0.98 -17.45 -2.64
CA GLY A 71 0.76 -16.37 -3.61
C GLY A 71 1.39 -15.06 -3.17
N GLY A 72 1.13 -14.00 -3.94
CA GLY A 72 1.63 -12.65 -3.69
C GLY A 72 1.29 -12.20 -2.27
N LYS A 73 2.25 -11.54 -1.62
CA LYS A 73 2.12 -10.99 -0.27
C LYS A 73 2.65 -9.57 -0.23
N PHE A 74 1.97 -8.69 0.47
CA PHE A 74 2.49 -7.36 0.80
C PHE A 74 2.59 -7.18 2.31
N VAL A 75 3.53 -6.33 2.73
CA VAL A 75 3.65 -5.84 4.11
C VAL A 75 3.90 -4.35 4.05
N VAL A 76 3.08 -3.57 4.74
CA VAL A 76 3.24 -2.13 4.94
C VAL A 76 3.54 -1.87 6.41
N GLU A 77 4.59 -1.10 6.67
CA GLU A 77 5.03 -0.76 8.02
C GLU A 77 4.93 0.74 8.29
N SER A 78 4.51 1.08 9.51
CA SER A 78 4.44 2.44 10.04
C SER A 78 5.19 2.51 11.37
N THR A 79 6.22 3.35 11.45
CA THR A 79 7.06 3.49 12.64
C THR A 79 6.31 4.19 13.78
N GLY A 80 5.54 5.24 13.46
CA GLY A 80 4.75 6.02 14.42
C GLY A 80 3.33 5.51 14.63
N GLY A 81 2.91 4.52 13.86
CA GLY A 81 1.53 4.06 13.78
C GLY A 81 0.75 4.79 12.68
N PHE A 82 -0.20 4.08 12.09
CA PHE A 82 -1.07 4.57 11.04
C PHE A 82 -2.54 4.32 11.40
N SER A 83 -3.39 5.31 11.14
CA SER A 83 -4.83 5.22 11.36
C SER A 83 -5.58 5.37 10.05
N TRP A 84 -6.65 4.60 9.89
CA TRP A 84 -7.57 4.69 8.76
C TRP A 84 -9.01 4.53 9.22
N ASP A 85 -9.80 5.57 8.97
CA ASP A 85 -11.24 5.58 9.12
C ASP A 85 -11.98 5.70 7.77
N THR A 86 -13.07 4.95 7.61
CA THR A 86 -14.05 5.14 6.54
C THR A 86 -15.26 5.87 7.10
N ALA A 87 -15.39 7.15 6.77
CA ALA A 87 -16.45 8.03 7.25
C ALA A 87 -17.58 8.16 6.22
N VAL A 88 -18.81 8.36 6.70
CA VAL A 88 -19.95 8.69 5.82
C VAL A 88 -19.75 10.11 5.27
N ALA A 89 -19.67 10.25 3.95
CA ALA A 89 -19.55 11.56 3.29
C ALA A 89 -20.94 12.18 3.09
N THR A 90 -21.84 11.43 2.46
CA THR A 90 -23.25 11.81 2.30
C THR A 90 -24.12 10.77 3.02
N PRO A 91 -24.92 11.15 4.04
CA PRO A 91 -25.84 10.21 4.68
C PRO A 91 -26.83 9.63 3.68
N PRO A 92 -27.19 8.34 3.80
CA PRO A 92 -28.17 7.73 2.91
C PRO A 92 -29.49 8.51 2.95
N SER A 93 -30.12 8.70 1.79
CA SER A 93 -31.36 9.48 1.68
C SER A 93 -32.55 8.80 2.38
N THR A 94 -32.41 7.51 2.67
CA THR A 94 -33.37 6.69 3.40
C THR A 94 -32.71 6.12 4.66
N PRO A 95 -33.35 6.20 5.85
CA PRO A 95 -32.86 5.52 7.04
C PRO A 95 -32.69 4.01 6.78
N GLY A 96 -31.45 3.51 6.89
CA GLY A 96 -31.10 2.11 6.59
C GLY A 96 -30.78 1.82 5.11
N GLY A 97 -30.64 2.83 4.27
CA GLY A 97 -30.15 2.72 2.88
C GLY A 97 -28.62 2.71 2.77
N TYR A 98 -28.11 2.30 1.60
CA TYR A 98 -26.69 2.24 1.24
C TYR A 98 -26.33 3.17 0.07
N ASP A 99 -27.10 4.25 -0.13
CA ASP A 99 -26.94 5.20 -1.25
C ASP A 99 -26.02 6.39 -0.97
N GLY A 100 -25.32 6.37 0.18
CA GLY A 100 -24.33 7.38 0.54
C GLY A 100 -22.92 7.07 0.02
N THR A 101 -22.16 8.09 -0.35
CA THR A 101 -20.71 7.99 -0.60
C THR A 101 -19.93 8.03 0.70
N TYR A 102 -18.71 7.49 0.68
CA TYR A 102 -17.80 7.49 1.82
C TYR A 102 -16.57 8.39 1.60
N ASN A 103 -15.93 8.76 2.70
CA ASN A 103 -14.62 9.41 2.71
C ASN A 103 -13.62 8.51 3.40
N PHE A 104 -12.47 8.29 2.77
CA PHE A 104 -11.33 7.75 3.50
C PHE A 104 -10.59 8.85 4.23
N VAL A 105 -10.31 8.62 5.50
CA VAL A 105 -9.55 9.51 6.37
C VAL A 105 -8.38 8.73 6.92
N THR A 106 -7.17 9.25 6.73
CA THR A 106 -5.95 8.61 7.19
C THR A 106 -5.08 9.57 7.97
N SER A 107 -4.22 9.03 8.83
CA SER A 107 -3.16 9.78 9.52
C SER A 107 -1.99 8.87 9.87
N GLY A 108 -0.81 9.44 10.07
CA GLY A 108 0.45 8.71 10.22
C GLY A 108 1.21 8.57 8.90
N SER A 109 2.23 7.72 8.89
CA SER A 109 3.12 7.52 7.74
C SER A 109 3.25 6.05 7.36
N LEU A 110 3.17 5.74 6.07
CA LEU A 110 3.50 4.41 5.53
C LEU A 110 5.00 4.39 5.18
N ASN A 111 5.86 4.08 6.14
CA ASN A 111 7.32 4.24 6.00
C ASN A 111 7.93 3.22 5.04
N LYS A 112 7.40 1.99 5.01
CA LYS A 112 7.98 0.90 4.24
C LYS A 112 6.90 0.06 3.58
N LEU A 113 7.11 -0.29 2.32
CA LEU A 113 6.32 -1.24 1.55
C LEU A 113 7.21 -2.42 1.15
N SER A 114 6.78 -3.64 1.39
CA SER A 114 7.45 -4.84 0.93
C SER A 114 6.49 -5.70 0.10
N LEU A 115 6.92 -6.13 -1.09
CA LEU A 115 6.17 -7.03 -1.97
C LEU A 115 6.98 -8.31 -2.15
N GLY A 116 6.39 -9.44 -1.82
CA GLY A 116 7.04 -10.74 -1.93
C GLY A 116 6.00 -11.85 -1.98
N TYR A 117 6.37 -13.02 -1.47
CA TYR A 117 5.54 -14.21 -1.58
C TYR A 117 5.25 -14.82 -0.21
N THR A 118 4.07 -15.40 -0.10
CA THR A 118 3.57 -16.04 1.11
C THR A 118 4.49 -17.19 1.55
N PRO A 119 4.91 -17.27 2.83
CA PRO A 119 5.74 -18.36 3.32
C PRO A 119 5.16 -19.74 3.03
N SER A 120 6.03 -20.72 2.76
CA SER A 120 5.58 -22.09 2.52
C SER A 120 4.81 -22.63 3.72
N GLY A 121 3.58 -23.12 3.48
CA GLY A 121 2.70 -23.68 4.49
C GLY A 121 1.72 -22.68 5.12
N ASP A 122 1.86 -21.38 4.86
CA ASP A 122 0.86 -20.38 5.20
C ASP A 122 -0.18 -20.32 4.08
N ASN A 123 -1.31 -20.98 4.31
CA ASN A 123 -2.43 -21.06 3.37
C ASN A 123 -3.68 -20.39 3.94
N ASN A 124 -3.51 -19.51 4.92
CA ASN A 124 -4.63 -18.81 5.53
C ASN A 124 -5.12 -17.68 4.61
N PRO A 125 -6.41 -17.30 4.70
CA PRO A 125 -6.96 -16.15 3.97
C PRO A 125 -6.18 -14.84 4.16
N SER A 126 -5.65 -14.64 5.36
CA SER A 126 -4.78 -13.51 5.71
C SER A 126 -3.57 -14.01 6.52
N PRO A 127 -2.46 -13.25 6.56
CA PRO A 127 -1.26 -13.67 7.29
C PRO A 127 -1.54 -13.88 8.78
N ASP A 128 -1.06 -14.98 9.35
CA ASP A 128 -1.18 -15.21 10.79
C ASP A 128 -0.14 -14.40 11.59
N ALA A 129 -0.25 -14.45 12.92
CA ALA A 129 0.68 -13.76 13.80
C ALA A 129 2.16 -14.16 13.64
N ALA A 130 2.44 -15.41 13.28
CA ALA A 130 3.80 -15.95 13.15
C ALA A 130 4.42 -15.60 11.78
N THR A 131 3.59 -15.40 10.76
CA THR A 131 4.03 -15.11 9.38
C THR A 131 3.74 -13.68 8.93
N LEU A 132 3.17 -12.83 9.80
CA LEU A 132 2.72 -11.48 9.46
C LEU A 132 3.73 -10.67 8.63
N THR A 133 5.00 -10.68 9.02
CA THR A 133 6.10 -9.97 8.34
C THR A 133 7.07 -10.92 7.61
N ALA A 134 6.76 -12.21 7.56
CA ALA A 134 7.62 -13.21 6.94
C ALA A 134 7.27 -13.39 5.46
N PHE A 135 8.31 -13.67 4.67
CA PHE A 135 8.21 -13.95 3.23
C PHE A 135 8.85 -15.30 2.91
N ASN A 136 8.47 -15.87 1.77
CA ASN A 136 9.06 -17.09 1.26
C ASN A 136 10.50 -16.85 0.80
N THR A 137 11.46 -17.48 1.47
CA THR A 137 12.90 -17.33 1.18
C THR A 137 13.34 -17.93 -0.15
N SER A 138 12.46 -18.69 -0.83
CA SER A 138 12.73 -19.25 -2.15
C SER A 138 12.30 -18.33 -3.29
N TYR A 139 11.67 -17.19 -2.99
CA TYR A 139 11.13 -16.27 -3.98
C TYR A 139 11.66 -14.84 -3.79
N PRO A 140 11.55 -13.99 -4.82
CA PRO A 140 12.00 -12.61 -4.74
C PRO A 140 11.29 -11.77 -3.70
N LEU A 141 11.95 -10.68 -3.28
CA LEU A 141 11.40 -9.66 -2.39
C LEU A 141 11.76 -8.27 -2.92
N LEU A 142 10.77 -7.41 -3.08
CA LEU A 142 10.91 -5.99 -3.32
C LEU A 142 10.67 -5.23 -2.01
N VAL A 143 11.53 -4.27 -1.69
CA VAL A 143 11.40 -3.44 -0.48
C VAL A 143 11.58 -1.97 -0.84
N VAL A 144 10.61 -1.14 -0.48
CA VAL A 144 10.66 0.32 -0.60
C VAL A 144 10.73 0.91 0.81
N ASN A 145 11.80 1.64 1.12
CA ASN A 145 11.92 2.44 2.34
C ASN A 145 11.69 3.92 2.04
N GLY A 146 11.22 4.67 3.04
CA GLY A 146 10.82 6.07 2.86
C GLY A 146 9.58 6.22 2.00
N PHE A 147 8.72 5.19 1.95
CA PHE A 147 7.60 5.15 1.02
C PHE A 147 6.60 6.31 1.23
N ASN A 148 6.45 6.79 2.46
CA ASN A 148 5.71 8.00 2.80
C ASN A 148 6.21 9.25 2.05
N ILE A 149 7.53 9.38 1.82
CA ILE A 149 8.10 10.49 1.04
C ILE A 149 7.63 10.43 -0.41
N ALA A 150 7.57 9.23 -0.99
CA ALA A 150 7.07 9.02 -2.35
C ALA A 150 5.57 9.33 -2.44
N VAL A 151 4.78 8.86 -1.47
CA VAL A 151 3.34 9.14 -1.40
C VAL A 151 3.09 10.64 -1.22
N ASP A 152 3.77 11.30 -0.30
CA ASP A 152 3.60 12.73 -0.05
C ASP A 152 3.92 13.56 -1.29
N TYR A 153 5.01 13.23 -2.00
CA TYR A 153 5.32 13.87 -3.27
C TYR A 153 4.19 13.67 -4.31
N ALA A 154 3.76 12.42 -4.53
CA ALA A 154 2.75 12.11 -5.53
C ALA A 154 1.40 12.80 -5.24
N ALA A 155 1.05 12.97 -3.96
CA ALA A 155 -0.13 13.73 -3.55
C ALA A 155 -0.08 15.19 -3.98
N THR A 156 1.11 15.83 -4.00
CA THR A 156 1.27 17.22 -4.44
C THR A 156 0.86 17.45 -5.90
N LEU A 157 0.84 16.39 -6.72
CA LEU A 157 0.42 16.47 -8.12
C LEU A 157 -1.08 16.79 -8.26
N PHE A 158 -1.89 16.49 -7.24
CA PHE A 158 -3.32 16.86 -7.19
C PHE A 158 -3.55 18.27 -6.65
N GLY A 159 -2.55 18.88 -6.00
CA GLY A 159 -2.68 20.22 -5.41
C GLY A 159 -1.48 20.61 -4.54
N SER A 160 -1.13 21.90 -4.55
CA SER A 160 -0.08 22.42 -3.68
C SER A 160 -0.44 22.23 -2.20
N GLY A 161 0.46 21.62 -1.43
CA GLY A 161 0.27 21.36 0.00
C GLY A 161 -0.47 20.06 0.31
N TYR A 162 -0.84 19.27 -0.71
CA TYR A 162 -1.39 17.93 -0.49
C TYR A 162 -0.26 16.97 -0.09
N ASN A 163 -0.57 16.09 0.84
CA ASN A 163 0.28 14.99 1.30
C ASN A 163 -0.51 13.68 1.27
N GLY A 164 0.11 12.57 1.67
CA GLY A 164 -0.50 11.24 1.62
C GLY A 164 -1.79 11.08 2.42
N ASN A 165 -2.03 11.95 3.41
CA ASN A 165 -3.21 11.96 4.27
C ASN A 165 -4.24 13.05 3.91
N THR A 166 -3.94 13.90 2.93
CA THR A 166 -4.85 14.96 2.51
C THR A 166 -6.03 14.34 1.77
N ALA A 167 -7.25 14.80 2.07
CA ALA A 167 -8.45 14.37 1.36
C ALA A 167 -8.44 14.92 -0.08
N ILE A 168 -8.52 14.01 -1.05
CA ILE A 168 -8.53 14.29 -2.49
C ILE A 168 -9.86 13.81 -3.05
N SER A 169 -10.57 14.67 -3.76
CA SER A 169 -11.79 14.27 -4.48
C SER A 169 -11.47 13.15 -5.47
N VAL A 170 -12.32 12.12 -5.55
CA VAL A 170 -12.15 11.03 -6.53
C VAL A 170 -12.18 11.52 -7.99
N SER A 171 -12.76 12.68 -8.23
CA SER A 171 -12.78 13.34 -9.55
C SER A 171 -11.61 14.29 -9.79
N ALA A 172 -10.73 14.50 -8.80
CA ALA A 172 -9.56 15.35 -8.96
C ALA A 172 -8.60 14.76 -9.99
N THR A 173 -7.92 15.65 -10.72
CA THR A 173 -6.95 15.29 -11.75
C THR A 173 -5.58 15.81 -11.34
N ALA A 174 -4.60 14.91 -11.29
CA ALA A 174 -3.21 15.25 -11.07
C ALA A 174 -2.63 16.02 -12.26
N SER A 175 -1.50 16.69 -12.06
CA SER A 175 -0.83 17.50 -13.10
C SER A 175 -0.40 16.72 -14.33
N ASP A 176 -0.27 15.39 -14.23
CA ASP A 176 0.04 14.49 -15.35
C ASP A 176 -1.21 14.05 -16.13
N GLY A 177 -2.41 14.46 -15.71
CA GLY A 177 -3.69 14.09 -16.30
C GLY A 177 -4.36 12.87 -15.66
N THR A 178 -3.73 12.23 -14.67
CA THR A 178 -4.30 11.07 -13.97
C THR A 178 -5.46 11.50 -13.07
N VAL A 179 -6.62 10.84 -13.22
CA VAL A 179 -7.76 11.09 -12.33
C VAL A 179 -7.67 10.12 -11.15
N LEU A 180 -7.93 10.58 -9.92
CA LEU A 180 -7.79 9.70 -8.75
C LEU A 180 -8.64 8.42 -8.87
N SER A 181 -9.83 8.52 -9.44
CA SER A 181 -10.71 7.37 -9.69
C SER A 181 -10.15 6.32 -10.65
N SER A 182 -9.10 6.61 -11.43
CA SER A 182 -8.47 5.62 -12.32
C SER A 182 -7.43 4.75 -11.62
N ILE A 183 -6.96 5.16 -10.43
CA ILE A 183 -5.98 4.43 -9.62
C ILE A 183 -6.53 3.97 -8.27
N LEU A 184 -7.78 4.35 -7.95
CA LEU A 184 -8.48 3.94 -6.74
C LEU A 184 -9.47 2.82 -7.05
N ALA A 185 -9.23 1.64 -6.49
CA ALA A 185 -10.16 0.53 -6.57
C ALA A 185 -11.53 0.91 -5.94
N ASN A 186 -12.62 0.49 -6.60
CA ASN A 186 -14.00 0.79 -6.19
C ASN A 186 -14.30 2.30 -5.96
N ALA A 187 -13.68 3.19 -6.74
CA ALA A 187 -13.80 4.64 -6.60
C ALA A 187 -15.25 5.16 -6.57
N SER A 188 -16.22 4.45 -7.17
CA SER A 188 -17.64 4.82 -7.19
C SER A 188 -18.30 4.85 -5.81
N LEU A 189 -17.70 4.21 -4.80
CA LEU A 189 -18.18 4.19 -3.42
C LEU A 189 -17.75 5.43 -2.63
N TYR A 190 -16.82 6.23 -3.17
CA TYR A 190 -16.13 7.27 -2.43
C TYR A 190 -16.33 8.65 -3.06
N GLU A 191 -16.43 9.67 -2.21
CA GLU A 191 -16.40 11.07 -2.63
C GLU A 191 -14.99 11.63 -2.54
N ASN A 192 -14.29 11.34 -1.44
CA ASN A 192 -12.90 11.69 -1.25
C ASN A 192 -12.11 10.48 -0.74
N ALA A 193 -10.84 10.42 -1.14
CA ALA A 193 -9.88 9.47 -0.64
C ALA A 193 -8.55 10.17 -0.34
N THR A 194 -7.75 9.58 0.54
CA THR A 194 -6.35 9.97 0.70
C THR A 194 -5.48 9.10 -0.21
N LEU A 195 -4.29 9.55 -0.57
CA LEU A 195 -3.39 8.73 -1.40
C LEU A 195 -2.90 7.49 -0.63
N ASN A 196 -2.67 7.60 0.68
CA ASN A 196 -2.39 6.45 1.54
C ASN A 196 -3.51 5.41 1.50
N SER A 197 -4.78 5.83 1.61
CA SER A 197 -5.90 4.88 1.49
C SER A 197 -5.97 4.25 0.10
N ALA A 198 -5.75 5.02 -0.97
CA ALA A 198 -5.78 4.48 -2.33
C ALA A 198 -4.70 3.41 -2.53
N VAL A 199 -3.49 3.64 -2.01
CA VAL A 199 -2.37 2.68 -2.00
C VAL A 199 -2.72 1.41 -1.24
N LEU A 200 -3.20 1.53 0.00
CA LEU A 200 -3.52 0.35 0.82
C LEU A 200 -4.68 -0.44 0.22
N TYR A 201 -5.63 0.25 -0.40
CA TYR A 201 -6.76 -0.37 -1.09
C TYR A 201 -6.30 -1.06 -2.37
N SER A 202 -5.44 -0.44 -3.19
CA SER A 202 -4.93 -1.07 -4.41
C SER A 202 -4.10 -2.32 -4.14
N LEU A 203 -3.35 -2.34 -3.03
CA LEU A 203 -2.58 -3.53 -2.62
C LEU A 203 -3.48 -4.75 -2.33
N ALA A 204 -4.71 -4.52 -1.86
CA ALA A 204 -5.68 -5.57 -1.57
C ALA A 204 -6.65 -5.84 -2.73
N PHE A 205 -6.85 -4.86 -3.63
CA PHE A 205 -7.77 -4.88 -4.76
C PHE A 205 -7.06 -4.47 -6.05
N ASP A 206 -6.66 -5.45 -6.85
CA ASP A 206 -6.08 -5.36 -8.19
C ASP A 206 -7.11 -5.21 -9.33
N ASN A 207 -8.13 -4.37 -9.12
CA ASN A 207 -9.17 -4.16 -10.15
C ASN A 207 -8.95 -2.92 -11.03
N THR A 208 -7.76 -2.31 -10.97
CA THR A 208 -7.38 -1.12 -11.73
C THR A 208 -6.27 -1.43 -12.73
N GLY A 209 -6.29 -0.81 -13.91
CA GLY A 209 -5.23 -1.01 -14.91
C GLY A 209 -3.83 -0.54 -14.47
N VAL A 210 -3.76 0.39 -13.51
CA VAL A 210 -2.53 0.84 -12.84
C VAL A 210 -2.86 0.99 -11.35
N GLN A 211 -2.13 0.31 -10.49
CA GLN A 211 -2.35 0.39 -9.05
C GLN A 211 -1.83 1.71 -8.48
N ALA A 212 -2.49 2.24 -7.44
CA ALA A 212 -2.09 3.51 -6.82
C ALA A 212 -0.62 3.50 -6.33
N PHE A 213 -0.14 2.39 -5.75
CA PHE A 213 1.25 2.32 -5.31
C PHE A 213 2.24 2.35 -6.49
N GLU A 214 1.90 1.71 -7.61
CA GLU A 214 2.72 1.70 -8.83
C GLU A 214 2.84 3.13 -9.38
N TRP A 215 1.70 3.83 -9.49
CA TRP A 215 1.66 5.22 -9.91
C TRP A 215 2.46 6.14 -8.96
N VAL A 216 2.36 5.95 -7.64
CA VAL A 216 3.15 6.71 -6.66
C VAL A 216 4.65 6.56 -6.89
N LEU A 217 5.13 5.32 -7.04
CA LEU A 217 6.55 5.06 -7.27
C LEU A 217 7.03 5.65 -8.59
N ASP A 218 6.22 5.51 -9.65
CA ASP A 218 6.50 6.06 -10.96
C ASP A 218 6.64 7.57 -10.94
N LYS A 219 5.62 8.28 -10.42
CA LYS A 219 5.66 9.74 -10.32
C LYS A 219 6.83 10.22 -9.47
N TYR A 220 7.13 9.52 -8.38
CA TYR A 220 8.27 9.88 -7.55
C TYR A 220 9.60 9.74 -8.30
N LEU A 221 9.81 8.63 -9.02
CA LEU A 221 11.01 8.40 -9.83
C LEU A 221 11.11 9.41 -10.98
N GLU A 222 10.00 9.75 -11.65
CA GLU A 222 9.97 10.78 -12.71
C GLU A 222 10.48 12.13 -12.17
N SER A 223 10.11 12.46 -10.94
CA SER A 223 10.60 13.67 -10.25
C SER A 223 12.11 13.67 -10.01
N LYS A 224 12.73 12.50 -10.02
CA LYS A 224 14.17 12.28 -9.85
C LYS A 224 14.90 11.99 -11.17
N GLY A 225 14.18 12.03 -12.30
CA GLY A 225 14.74 11.80 -13.63
C GLY A 225 14.90 10.32 -14.01
N SER A 226 14.07 9.44 -13.45
CA SER A 226 13.96 8.01 -13.80
C SER A 226 12.48 7.60 -13.86
N ASP A 227 12.14 6.34 -14.12
CA ASP A 227 10.78 5.81 -13.98
C ASP A 227 10.79 4.32 -13.59
N ILE A 228 9.62 3.70 -13.34
CA ILE A 228 9.58 2.29 -12.93
C ILE A 228 10.03 1.30 -14.03
N THR A 229 10.14 1.75 -15.28
CA THR A 229 10.55 0.94 -16.43
C THR A 229 12.05 0.94 -16.66
N ASP A 230 12.77 1.90 -16.08
CA ASP A 230 14.21 2.02 -16.14
C ASP A 230 14.98 0.83 -15.52
N SER A 231 16.28 0.80 -15.79
CA SER A 231 17.17 -0.19 -15.17
C SER A 231 17.31 0.05 -13.67
N TRP A 232 17.55 -1.02 -12.91
CA TRP A 232 17.82 -0.90 -11.48
C TRP A 232 18.96 0.06 -11.16
N ALA A 233 20.01 0.12 -11.98
CA ALA A 233 21.14 1.02 -11.75
C ALA A 233 20.76 2.49 -11.89
N ASP A 234 19.88 2.81 -12.85
CA ASP A 234 19.40 4.18 -13.06
C ASP A 234 18.45 4.59 -11.92
N ILE A 235 17.55 3.70 -11.52
CA ILE A 235 16.67 3.89 -10.35
C ILE A 235 17.50 4.16 -9.08
N GLN A 236 18.53 3.36 -8.79
CA GLN A 236 19.40 3.60 -7.61
C GLN A 236 20.12 4.95 -7.69
N THR A 237 20.56 5.32 -8.89
CA THR A 237 21.24 6.60 -9.11
C THR A 237 20.30 7.78 -8.85
N ALA A 238 19.07 7.71 -9.37
CA ALA A 238 18.05 8.73 -9.18
C ALA A 238 17.60 8.88 -7.72
N LEU A 239 17.55 7.77 -6.97
CA LEU A 239 17.13 7.75 -5.57
C LEU A 239 18.24 8.13 -4.57
N SER A 240 19.50 8.20 -5.03
CA SER A 240 20.65 8.49 -4.16
C SER A 240 20.47 9.81 -3.40
N GLY A 241 20.42 9.73 -2.06
CA GLY A 241 20.31 10.90 -1.17
C GLY A 241 18.90 11.48 -1.03
N THR A 242 17.87 10.79 -1.53
CA THR A 242 16.48 11.28 -1.50
C THR A 242 15.70 10.90 -0.24
N GLY A 243 16.22 9.98 0.58
CA GLY A 243 15.51 9.38 1.71
C GLY A 243 14.60 8.21 1.31
N VAL A 244 14.41 7.97 0.01
CA VAL A 244 13.71 6.79 -0.53
C VAL A 244 14.74 5.80 -1.06
N SER A 245 14.53 4.50 -0.81
CA SER A 245 15.31 3.43 -1.43
C SER A 245 14.42 2.30 -1.89
N ILE A 246 14.76 1.67 -3.01
CA ILE A 246 14.04 0.52 -3.56
C ILE A 246 15.06 -0.61 -3.70
N SER A 247 14.84 -1.72 -3.02
CA SER A 247 15.75 -2.88 -3.03
C SER A 247 15.04 -4.08 -3.62
N TYR A 248 15.71 -4.77 -4.54
CA TYR A 248 15.25 -6.05 -5.07
C TYR A 248 16.19 -7.15 -4.63
N TYR A 249 15.61 -8.20 -4.04
CA TYR A 249 16.31 -9.41 -3.66
C TYR A 249 15.80 -10.54 -4.53
N ASP A 250 16.70 -11.25 -5.23
CA ASP A 250 16.35 -12.45 -6.00
C ASP A 250 15.71 -13.54 -5.10
N TYR A 251 16.05 -13.52 -3.81
CA TYR A 251 15.52 -14.40 -2.77
C TYR A 251 15.30 -13.61 -1.47
N ALA A 252 14.12 -13.75 -0.87
CA ALA A 252 13.82 -13.10 0.39
C ALA A 252 14.78 -13.59 1.51
N PRO A 253 15.29 -12.69 2.35
CA PRO A 253 16.21 -13.06 3.44
C PRO A 253 15.50 -13.93 4.49
N SER A 254 16.25 -14.87 5.08
CA SER A 254 15.74 -15.79 6.10
C SER A 254 15.47 -15.12 7.45
N SER A 255 16.09 -13.98 7.73
CA SER A 255 15.69 -13.10 8.82
C SER A 255 14.67 -12.09 8.28
N ALA A 256 13.49 -12.03 8.90
CA ALA A 256 12.34 -11.18 8.56
C ALA A 256 12.60 -9.66 8.55
N VAL A 257 13.85 -9.25 8.70
CA VAL A 257 14.30 -7.88 8.52
C VAL A 257 15.06 -7.89 7.20
N ALA A 258 14.45 -7.37 6.14
CA ALA A 258 15.21 -6.89 5.00
C ALA A 258 16.19 -5.86 5.56
N ALA A 259 17.42 -6.30 5.86
CA ALA A 259 18.47 -5.45 6.36
C ALA A 259 18.67 -4.34 5.33
N ASP A 260 18.66 -3.10 5.81
CA ASP A 260 18.86 -1.89 5.04
C ASP A 260 19.91 -2.11 3.95
N ALA A 261 19.46 -2.21 2.69
CA ALA A 261 20.37 -2.17 1.58
C ALA A 261 20.94 -0.74 1.55
N TYR A 262 22.21 -0.64 1.92
CA TYR A 262 23.10 0.53 1.86
C TYR A 262 22.52 1.79 1.19
N ALA A 263 21.74 2.56 1.95
CA ALA A 263 21.60 3.99 1.79
C ALA A 263 21.49 4.59 3.19
N VAL A 264 22.40 5.49 3.54
CA VAL A 264 22.28 6.28 4.77
C VAL A 264 21.06 7.18 4.57
N ALA A 265 19.89 6.72 5.01
CA ALA A 265 18.69 7.53 5.04
C ALA A 265 18.99 8.76 5.91
N ALA A 266 18.91 9.95 5.31
CA ALA A 266 18.75 11.16 6.08
C ALA A 266 17.45 11.02 6.89
N ALA A 267 17.46 11.50 8.14
CA ALA A 267 16.32 11.37 9.05
C ALA A 267 15.00 11.74 8.35
N GLU A 268 14.01 10.87 8.48
CA GLU A 268 12.63 11.15 8.11
C GLU A 268 12.18 12.41 8.87
N VAL A 269 11.98 13.52 8.16
CA VAL A 269 11.34 14.69 8.75
C VAL A 269 9.84 14.47 8.60
N GLU A 270 9.18 14.05 9.68
CA GLU A 270 7.72 14.06 9.73
C GLU A 270 7.24 15.47 9.38
N SER A 271 6.43 15.59 8.32
CA SER A 271 6.05 16.90 7.76
C SER A 271 5.24 17.78 8.74
N ASP A 272 4.78 17.20 9.86
CA ASP A 272 4.14 17.93 10.96
C ASP A 272 5.04 19.00 11.62
N LEU A 273 6.37 18.92 11.47
CA LEU A 273 7.29 19.92 12.00
C LEU A 273 7.63 21.07 11.02
N LEU A 274 7.20 21.00 9.75
CA LEU A 274 7.50 22.02 8.74
C LEU A 274 6.43 23.11 8.59
N LEU A 275 5.32 23.03 9.35
CA LEU A 275 4.31 24.10 9.44
C LEU A 275 4.54 25.10 10.59
N ALA A 276 5.66 25.00 11.32
CA ALA A 276 6.04 25.90 12.40
C ALA A 276 7.42 26.54 12.18
N ALA A 277 7.61 27.24 11.05
CA ALA A 277 8.70 28.19 10.85
C ALA A 277 8.29 29.32 9.90
#